data_AF-A0A7Y8KW01-F1
#
_entry.id   AF-A0A7Y8KW01-F1
#
_cell.length_a   1.000
_cell.length_b   1.000
_cell.length_c   1.000
_cell.angle_alpha   90.00
_cell.angle_beta   90.00
_cell.angle_gamma   90.00
#
_symmetry.space_group_name_H-M   'P 1'
#
loop_
_entity.id
_entity.type
_entity.pdbx_description
1 polymer ?
#
loop_
_entity_poly.entity_id
_entity_poly.type
_entity_poly.pdbx_seq_one_letter_code
_entity_poly.pdbx_strand_id
1 'polypeptide(L)'
;MKHISQDSFILLNRRRVLERFALGGTAALALAACGGGGGGDDSEGIDLRAAYDRVVEGMTRAQVVRAVGREPNSVSSDETLYWSENGQQLDVDINDTTGMTYWVRWDRLTMPIATLRKDFD
;
A
#
# COMPACT_ATOMS: atom_id res chain seq x y z
N MET A 1 -24.59 31.22 -43.28
CA MET A 1 -24.19 29.80 -43.22
C MET A 1 -24.06 29.42 -41.75
N LYS A 2 -24.94 28.51 -41.29
CA LYS A 2 -25.05 27.96 -39.92
C LYS A 2 -24.18 26.68 -39.86
N HIS A 3 -23.21 26.56 -38.93
CA HIS A 3 -23.30 25.97 -37.58
C HIS A 3 -23.13 24.42 -37.58
N ILE A 4 -22.18 23.92 -36.75
CA ILE A 4 -22.10 22.56 -36.10
C ILE A 4 -21.77 21.40 -37.06
N SER A 5 -20.60 20.75 -37.11
CA SER A 5 -19.63 20.21 -36.13
C SER A 5 -20.13 19.03 -35.29
N GLN A 6 -19.47 17.89 -35.49
CA GLN A 6 -19.39 16.72 -34.59
C GLN A 6 -20.46 15.63 -34.73
N ASP A 7 -20.36 14.86 -35.80
CA ASP A 7 -20.71 13.44 -35.79
C ASP A 7 -19.44 12.59 -35.73
N SER A 8 -19.49 11.49 -34.98
CA SER A 8 -18.45 10.47 -34.76
C SER A 8 -17.66 10.58 -33.45
N PHE A 9 -18.40 10.60 -32.34
CA PHE A 9 -17.95 9.88 -31.16
C PHE A 9 -17.93 8.36 -31.47
N ILE A 10 -16.99 7.68 -30.83
CA ILE A 10 -16.89 6.21 -30.71
C ILE A 10 -16.40 5.50 -31.97
N LEU A 11 -15.11 5.18 -31.95
CA LEU A 11 -14.59 3.80 -31.89
C LEU A 11 -13.11 3.81 -32.28
N LEU A 12 -12.34 2.95 -31.61
CA LEU A 12 -10.91 2.68 -31.81
C LEU A 12 -9.97 3.51 -30.93
N ASN A 13 -10.11 3.32 -29.62
CA ASN A 13 -9.01 3.33 -28.66
C ASN A 13 -7.98 2.26 -29.08
N ARG A 14 -7.14 2.64 -30.06
CA ARG A 14 -6.14 1.80 -30.70
C ARG A 14 -4.93 1.73 -29.77
N ARG A 15 -4.89 0.69 -28.93
CA ARG A 15 -3.68 0.20 -28.26
C ARG A 15 -2.53 0.18 -29.28
N ARG A 16 -1.60 1.14 -29.19
CA ARG A 16 -0.34 1.13 -29.93
C ARG A 16 0.79 1.08 -28.93
N VAL A 17 1.26 -0.16 -28.74
CA VAL A 17 2.67 -0.55 -28.76
C VAL A 17 3.64 0.64 -28.70
N LEU A 18 4.23 0.85 -27.54
CA LEU A 18 5.47 1.61 -27.37
C LEU A 18 6.50 0.67 -26.75
N GLU A 19 6.83 -0.36 -27.51
CA GLU A 19 8.11 -1.04 -27.37
C GLU A 19 9.20 -0.18 -28.05
N ARG A 20 10.35 -0.08 -27.37
CA ARG A 20 11.66 0.36 -27.89
C ARG A 20 11.83 1.87 -28.07
N PHE A 21 12.22 2.55 -26.99
CA PHE A 21 13.12 3.69 -27.11
C PHE A 21 14.56 3.24 -26.90
N ALA A 22 15.36 3.57 -27.91
CA ALA A 22 16.72 3.16 -28.17
C ALA A 22 17.74 3.78 -27.19
N LEU A 23 18.89 3.13 -27.10
CA LEU A 23 20.10 3.65 -26.47
C LEU A 23 20.48 5.03 -27.03
N GLY A 24 20.75 5.99 -26.16
CA GLY A 24 21.31 7.30 -26.53
C GLY A 24 21.46 8.19 -25.29
N GLY A 25 22.69 8.39 -24.82
CA GLY A 25 22.99 8.84 -23.46
C GLY A 25 22.83 10.33 -23.15
N THR A 26 22.83 10.65 -21.86
CA THR A 26 23.61 11.71 -21.20
C THR A 26 23.31 11.65 -19.69
N ALA A 27 24.35 11.81 -18.88
CA ALA A 27 24.31 11.66 -17.43
C ALA A 27 23.38 12.69 -16.77
N ALA A 28 22.45 12.20 -15.95
CA ALA A 28 21.90 12.95 -14.83
C ALA A 28 22.22 12.15 -13.57
N LEU A 29 22.95 12.79 -12.66
CA LEU A 29 23.24 12.33 -11.31
C LEU A 29 21.92 12.10 -10.57
N ALA A 30 21.36 10.89 -10.69
CA ALA A 30 20.30 10.44 -9.80
C ALA A 30 20.99 9.92 -8.54
N LEU A 31 20.66 10.54 -7.40
CA LEU A 31 21.11 10.13 -6.08
C LEU A 31 21.06 8.61 -5.99
N ALA A 32 22.18 8.00 -5.60
CA ALA A 32 22.20 6.64 -5.11
C ALA A 32 21.24 6.56 -3.92
N ALA A 33 19.99 6.23 -4.20
CA ALA A 33 19.11 5.63 -3.22
C ALA A 33 19.69 4.24 -2.95
N CYS A 34 20.60 4.23 -1.98
CA CYS A 34 20.92 3.06 -1.19
C CYS A 34 19.61 2.51 -0.63
N GLY A 35 19.27 1.28 -1.04
CA GLY A 35 18.03 0.59 -0.68
C GLY A 35 17.59 -0.22 -1.89
N GLY A 36 18.38 -1.19 -2.32
CA GLY A 36 18.42 -2.46 -1.63
C GLY A 36 17.43 -3.38 -2.33
N GLY A 37 17.87 -4.00 -3.43
CA GLY A 37 17.14 -5.09 -4.05
C GLY A 37 17.17 -6.32 -3.17
N GLY A 38 16.06 -7.06 -3.15
CA GLY A 38 15.99 -8.33 -2.45
C GLY A 38 14.65 -9.02 -2.66
N GLY A 39 14.63 -10.00 -3.55
CA GLY A 39 13.68 -11.12 -3.56
C GLY A 39 12.21 -10.74 -3.74
N GLY A 40 11.81 -10.56 -4.99
CA GLY A 40 10.41 -10.71 -5.37
C GLY A 40 10.00 -12.16 -5.10
N ASP A 41 9.31 -12.37 -4.00
CA ASP A 41 8.36 -13.45 -3.91
C ASP A 41 7.11 -12.92 -4.61
N ASP A 42 6.86 -13.35 -5.86
CA ASP A 42 5.68 -12.98 -6.65
C ASP A 42 4.39 -13.63 -6.10
N SER A 43 4.30 -13.70 -4.78
CA SER A 43 3.06 -13.96 -4.07
C SER A 43 2.23 -12.67 -4.18
N GLU A 44 1.04 -12.73 -4.80
CA GLU A 44 0.05 -11.63 -4.88
C GLU A 44 -0.51 -11.22 -3.48
N GLY A 45 0.28 -11.38 -2.42
CA GLY A 45 -0.02 -11.06 -1.04
C GLY A 45 0.37 -9.62 -0.68
N ILE A 46 -0.26 -9.10 0.37
CA ILE A 46 0.08 -7.79 0.92
C ILE A 46 1.34 -7.89 1.81
N ASP A 47 2.24 -6.92 1.67
CA ASP A 47 3.38 -6.80 2.58
C ASP A 47 2.94 -6.10 3.88
N LEU A 48 2.62 -6.90 4.90
CA LEU A 48 2.21 -6.43 6.22
C LEU A 48 3.33 -5.70 6.97
N ARG A 49 4.60 -6.03 6.71
CA ARG A 49 5.74 -5.35 7.33
C ARG A 49 5.89 -3.94 6.79
N ALA A 50 5.74 -3.77 5.48
CA ALA A 50 5.73 -2.44 4.87
C ALA A 50 4.47 -1.64 5.28
N ALA A 51 3.31 -2.30 5.42
CA ALA A 51 2.10 -1.66 5.93
C ALA A 51 2.28 -1.11 7.35
N TYR A 52 2.91 -1.89 8.25
CA TYR A 52 3.28 -1.44 9.59
C TYR A 52 4.12 -0.15 9.58
N ASP A 53 5.07 -0.01 8.66
CA ASP A 53 5.90 1.20 8.56
C ASP A 53 5.09 2.42 8.11
N ARG A 54 4.06 2.22 7.27
CA ARG A 54 3.20 3.29 6.77
C ARG A 54 2.18 3.78 7.80
N VAL A 55 1.76 2.92 8.73
CA VAL A 55 0.86 3.32 9.81
C VAL A 55 1.62 4.22 10.79
N VAL A 56 1.10 5.43 10.98
CA VAL A 56 1.63 6.45 11.88
C VAL A 56 0.51 7.02 12.74
N GLU A 57 0.90 7.75 13.77
CA GLU A 57 0.02 8.47 14.69
C GLU A 57 -1.02 9.33 13.95
N GLY A 58 -2.24 9.41 14.52
CA GLY A 58 -3.32 10.25 13.99
C GLY A 58 -4.00 9.72 12.73
N MET A 59 -3.60 8.56 12.20
CA MET A 59 -4.31 7.93 11.09
C MET A 59 -5.71 7.45 11.53
N THR A 60 -6.73 7.83 10.79
CA THR A 60 -8.08 7.26 10.92
C THR A 60 -8.16 5.85 10.34
N ARG A 61 -9.17 5.07 10.72
CA ARG A 61 -9.46 3.75 10.13
C ARG A 61 -9.37 3.74 8.59
N ALA A 62 -9.98 4.71 7.92
CA ALA A 62 -9.96 4.79 6.47
C ALA A 62 -8.55 5.06 5.90
N GLN A 63 -7.73 5.84 6.60
CA GLN A 63 -6.33 6.05 6.22
C GLN A 63 -5.49 4.80 6.43
N VAL A 64 -5.70 4.08 7.55
CA VAL A 64 -5.03 2.79 7.82
C VAL A 64 -5.34 1.78 6.73
N VAL A 65 -6.61 1.58 6.40
CA VAL A 65 -7.02 0.63 5.34
C VAL A 65 -6.36 0.98 3.99
N ARG A 66 -6.29 2.27 3.64
CA ARG A 66 -5.56 2.72 2.44
C ARG A 66 -4.06 2.50 2.52
N ALA A 67 -3.45 2.65 3.71
CA ALA A 67 -2.02 2.42 3.92
C ALA A 67 -1.65 0.93 3.80
N VAL A 68 -2.54 0.04 4.28
CA VAL A 68 -2.40 -1.41 4.12
C VAL A 68 -2.71 -1.84 2.68
N GLY A 69 -3.64 -1.15 2.01
CA GLY A 69 -4.04 -1.42 0.63
C GLY A 69 -5.09 -2.54 0.51
N ARG A 70 -5.64 -3.01 1.63
CA ARG A 70 -6.70 -4.03 1.70
C ARG A 70 -7.54 -3.83 2.96
N GLU A 71 -8.82 -4.17 2.88
CA GLU A 71 -9.67 -4.31 4.07
C GLU A 71 -9.12 -5.35 5.06
N PRO A 72 -9.33 -5.17 6.37
CA PRO A 72 -8.93 -6.15 7.37
C PRO A 72 -9.66 -7.48 7.17
N ASN A 73 -9.01 -8.57 7.56
CA ASN A 73 -9.63 -9.89 7.61
C ASN A 73 -10.76 -9.96 8.64
N SER A 74 -10.62 -9.23 9.75
CA SER A 74 -11.64 -9.10 10.79
C SER A 74 -11.46 -7.80 11.58
N VAL A 75 -12.51 -7.42 12.31
CA VAL A 75 -12.50 -6.29 13.24
C VAL A 75 -13.01 -6.80 14.59
N SER A 76 -12.30 -6.53 15.69
CA SER A 76 -12.77 -6.87 17.04
C SER A 76 -13.89 -5.94 17.49
N SER A 77 -14.54 -6.29 18.61
CA SER A 77 -15.51 -5.42 19.28
C SER A 77 -14.91 -4.11 19.77
N ASP A 78 -13.59 -4.08 20.02
CA ASP A 78 -12.84 -2.92 20.50
C ASP A 78 -12.26 -2.07 19.34
N GLU A 79 -12.81 -2.22 18.13
CA GLU A 79 -12.35 -1.53 16.91
C GLU A 79 -10.92 -1.84 16.44
N THR A 80 -10.28 -2.88 16.98
CA THR A 80 -9.00 -3.36 16.47
C THR A 80 -9.19 -4.03 15.11
N LEU A 81 -8.43 -3.60 14.12
CA LEU A 81 -8.41 -4.10 12.75
C LEU A 81 -7.31 -5.15 12.60
N TYR A 82 -7.63 -6.30 12.01
CA TYR A 82 -6.71 -7.43 11.90
C TYR A 82 -6.42 -7.77 10.44
N TRP A 83 -5.14 -7.93 10.10
CA TRP A 83 -4.69 -8.54 8.86
C TRP A 83 -3.77 -9.72 9.14
N SER A 84 -3.91 -10.78 8.37
CA SER A 84 -3.07 -11.97 8.41
C SER A 84 -2.76 -12.41 6.99
N GLU A 85 -1.47 -12.56 6.69
CA GLU A 85 -0.99 -12.91 5.36
C GLU A 85 0.37 -13.63 5.49
N ASN A 86 0.55 -14.76 4.81
CA ASN A 86 1.84 -15.46 4.72
C ASN A 86 2.58 -15.68 6.07
N GLY A 87 1.84 -16.02 7.13
CA GLY A 87 2.41 -16.22 8.46
C GLY A 87 2.85 -14.93 9.15
N GLN A 88 2.34 -13.78 8.71
CA GLN A 88 2.47 -12.49 9.37
C GLN A 88 1.10 -12.02 9.81
N GLN A 89 1.07 -11.19 10.84
CA GLN A 89 -0.12 -10.54 11.35
C GLN A 89 0.15 -9.05 11.56
N LEU A 90 -0.86 -8.23 11.31
CA LEU A 90 -0.86 -6.80 11.58
C LEU A 90 -2.15 -6.47 12.32
N ASP A 91 -2.00 -5.85 13.48
CA ASP A 91 -3.12 -5.42 14.32
C ASP A 91 -3.03 -3.91 14.49
N VAL A 92 -4.12 -3.21 14.21
CA VAL A 92 -4.19 -1.74 14.36
C VAL A 92 -5.40 -1.39 15.20
N ASP A 93 -5.16 -0.75 16.32
CA ASP A 93 -6.21 -0.33 17.23
C ASP A 93 -6.62 1.10 16.96
N ILE A 94 -7.93 1.31 16.83
CA ILE A 94 -8.52 2.62 16.64
C ILE A 94 -9.18 3.01 17.96
N ASN A 95 -8.77 4.13 18.51
CA ASN A 95 -9.40 4.69 19.70
C ASN A 95 -10.84 5.10 19.37
N ASP A 96 -11.80 4.53 20.08
CA ASP A 96 -13.24 4.74 19.92
C ASP A 96 -13.68 6.22 20.10
N THR A 97 -12.95 6.95 20.94
CA THR A 97 -13.26 8.32 21.32
C THR A 97 -12.79 9.32 20.28
N THR A 98 -11.60 9.10 19.72
CA THR A 98 -10.96 10.02 18.76
C THR A 98 -11.11 9.57 17.31
N GLY A 99 -11.38 8.28 17.07
CA GLY A 99 -11.39 7.65 15.74
C GLY A 99 -10.00 7.53 15.10
N MET A 100 -8.94 7.69 15.90
CA MET A 100 -7.54 7.70 15.46
C MET A 100 -6.80 6.45 15.92
N THR A 101 -5.72 6.11 15.22
CA THR A 101 -4.88 4.97 15.56
C THR A 101 -4.19 5.20 16.90
N TYR A 102 -4.41 4.28 17.85
CA TYR A 102 -3.81 4.30 19.18
C TYR A 102 -2.54 3.46 19.26
N TRP A 103 -2.53 2.28 18.65
CA TRP A 103 -1.33 1.49 18.48
C TRP A 103 -1.39 0.63 17.22
N VAL A 104 -0.22 0.20 16.77
CA VAL A 104 -0.07 -0.79 15.71
C VAL A 104 0.95 -1.84 16.11
N ARG A 105 0.61 -3.12 15.92
CA ARG A 105 1.48 -4.26 16.15
C ARG A 105 1.65 -5.06 14.87
N TRP A 106 2.86 -5.49 14.60
CA TRP A 106 3.18 -6.45 13.55
C TRP A 106 3.86 -7.67 14.16
N ASP A 107 3.41 -8.85 13.77
CA ASP A 107 3.94 -10.13 14.22
C ASP A 107 4.35 -10.97 13.01
N ARG A 108 5.53 -11.61 13.09
CA ARG A 108 5.93 -12.71 12.23
C ARG A 108 5.76 -14.00 13.01
N LEU A 109 4.83 -14.84 12.57
CA LEU A 109 4.45 -16.10 13.20
C LEU A 109 5.27 -17.29 12.69
N THR A 110 6.06 -17.08 11.63
CA THR A 110 7.01 -18.05 11.07
C THR A 110 8.42 -17.79 11.58
N MET A 111 9.24 -18.85 11.71
CA MET A 111 10.56 -18.70 12.33
C MET A 111 11.55 -17.92 11.44
N PRO A 112 12.35 -17.00 12.02
CA PRO A 112 12.33 -16.59 13.43
C PRO A 112 11.11 -15.73 13.75
N ILE A 113 10.45 -16.03 14.89
CA ILE A 113 9.31 -15.25 15.38
C ILE A 113 9.81 -13.85 15.75
N ALA A 114 9.05 -12.83 15.36
CA ALA A 114 9.35 -11.43 15.67
C ALA A 114 8.07 -10.65 15.94
N THR A 115 8.13 -9.70 16.87
CA THR A 115 7.03 -8.79 17.20
C THR A 115 7.54 -7.37 17.23
N LEU A 116 6.82 -6.45 16.60
CA LEU A 116 7.06 -5.01 16.61
C LEU A 116 5.78 -4.29 17.01
N ARG A 117 5.87 -3.26 17.85
CA ARG A 117 4.73 -2.46 18.28
C ARG A 117 5.09 -0.97 18.28
N LYS A 118 4.19 -0.13 17.80
CA LYS A 118 4.21 1.33 17.99
C LYS A 118 2.99 1.67 18.81
N ASP A 119 3.20 2.38 19.90
CA ASP A 119 2.14 3.03 20.66
C ASP A 119 2.17 4.51 20.31
N PHE A 120 1.00 5.11 20.18
CA PHE A 120 0.81 6.52 19.86
C PHE A 120 0.13 7.18 21.07
N ASP A 121 0.64 8.35 21.47
CA ASP A 121 0.16 9.11 22.65
C ASP A 121 -1.12 9.91 22.36
#